data_AF-A0A7S2ZKZ0-F1
#
_entry.id   AF-A0A7S2ZKZ0-F1
#
_cell.length_a   1.000
_cell.length_b   1.000
_cell.length_c   1.000
_cell.angle_alpha   90.00
_cell.angle_beta   90.00
_cell.angle_gamma   90.00
#
_symmetry.space_group_name_H-M   'P 1'
#
loop_
_entity.id
_entity.type
_entity.pdbx_description
1 polymer ?
#
loop_
_entity_poly.entity_id
_entity_poly.type
_entity_poly.pdbx_seq_one_letter_code
_entity_poly.pdbx_strand_id
1 'polypeptide(L)'
;MCVASGAMLLLYGIANVQIDPREEETVDLKGEEVSEIQKSDPDGLLGWASRSIIASIPNVRSVLIYEGGKTVLREGIMGESPVVVPGPILEKALTSEEKTYFARLEILPGRFEFTYLPKETQAVLIQPLSPTSALILGADKVRPIASVDFGWIQAITQRVSQYVG
;
A
#
# COMPACT_ATOMS: atom_id res chain seq x y z
N MET A 1 -39.01 13.95 -37.84
CA MET A 1 -38.96 13.57 -36.42
C MET A 1 -38.29 12.20 -36.12
N CYS A 2 -37.84 11.41 -37.10
CA CYS A 2 -37.25 10.08 -36.83
C CYS A 2 -35.73 10.05 -36.58
N VAL A 3 -34.98 11.12 -36.90
CA VAL A 3 -33.50 11.10 -36.79
C VAL A 3 -33.02 11.35 -35.35
N ALA A 4 -33.80 12.06 -34.54
CA ALA A 4 -33.45 12.36 -33.15
C ALA A 4 -33.43 11.10 -32.25
N SER A 5 -34.27 10.10 -32.55
CA SER A 5 -34.39 8.89 -31.75
C SER A 5 -33.17 7.97 -31.87
N GLY A 6 -32.53 7.92 -33.04
CA GLY A 6 -31.36 7.06 -33.26
C GLY A 6 -30.09 7.55 -32.55
N ALA A 7 -29.87 8.86 -32.53
CA ALA A 7 -28.72 9.46 -31.85
C ALA A 7 -28.76 9.24 -30.33
N MET A 8 -29.95 9.25 -29.74
CA MET A 8 -30.15 9.05 -28.30
C MET A 8 -29.89 7.60 -27.87
N LEU A 9 -30.28 6.63 -28.71
CA LEU A 9 -29.98 5.21 -28.49
C LEU A 9 -28.48 4.90 -28.61
N LEU A 10 -27.79 5.57 -29.53
CA LEU A 10 -26.33 5.43 -29.69
C LEU A 10 -25.58 5.95 -28.47
N LEU A 11 -25.95 7.13 -27.96
CA LEU A 11 -25.36 7.69 -26.74
C LEU A 11 -25.66 6.81 -25.51
N TYR A 12 -26.90 6.32 -25.40
CA TYR A 12 -27.31 5.42 -24.32
C TYR A 12 -26.55 4.08 -24.37
N GLY A 13 -26.30 3.56 -25.57
CA GLY A 13 -25.50 2.36 -25.78
C GLY A 13 -24.05 2.56 -25.35
N ILE A 14 -23.39 3.63 -25.82
CA ILE A 14 -22.00 3.93 -25.48
C ILE A 14 -21.81 4.20 -23.99
N ALA A 15 -22.73 4.94 -23.35
CA ALA A 15 -22.69 5.22 -21.92
C ALA A 15 -22.82 3.97 -21.04
N ASN A 16 -23.44 2.90 -21.56
CA ASN A 16 -23.63 1.63 -20.86
C ASN A 16 -22.68 0.52 -21.32
N VAL A 17 -21.69 0.80 -22.18
CA VAL A 17 -20.61 -0.15 -22.42
C VAL A 17 -19.72 -0.18 -21.18
N GLN A 18 -20.06 -1.07 -20.25
CA GLN A 18 -19.19 -1.41 -19.15
C GLN A 18 -18.04 -2.24 -19.71
N ILE A 19 -16.88 -1.61 -19.85
CA ILE A 19 -15.62 -2.30 -20.11
C ILE A 19 -15.17 -2.83 -18.76
N ASP A 20 -15.40 -4.12 -18.48
CA ASP A 20 -14.78 -4.76 -17.33
C ASP A 20 -13.26 -4.79 -17.55
N PRO A 21 -12.47 -4.03 -16.77
CA PRO A 21 -11.03 -4.13 -16.83
C PRO A 21 -10.67 -5.56 -16.45
N ARG A 22 -9.83 -6.23 -17.25
CA ARG A 22 -9.36 -7.57 -16.93
C ARG A 22 -8.71 -7.52 -15.55
N GLU A 23 -9.40 -8.07 -14.55
CA GLU A 23 -8.89 -8.07 -13.19
C GLU A 23 -7.61 -8.90 -13.15
N GLU A 24 -6.55 -8.31 -12.61
CA GLU A 24 -5.33 -9.07 -12.36
C GLU A 24 -5.59 -10.04 -11.21
N GLU A 25 -5.16 -11.30 -11.38
CA GLU A 25 -5.37 -12.34 -10.39
C GLU A 25 -4.62 -11.99 -9.08
N THR A 26 -5.29 -12.23 -7.96
CA THR A 26 -4.66 -12.15 -6.63
C THR A 26 -3.66 -13.28 -6.48
N VAL A 27 -2.46 -12.96 -6.01
CA VAL A 27 -1.41 -13.96 -5.76
C VAL A 27 -1.45 -14.38 -4.30
N ASP A 28 -1.27 -15.67 -4.04
CA ASP A 28 -1.15 -16.17 -2.68
C ASP A 28 0.19 -15.74 -2.08
N LEU A 29 0.17 -14.89 -1.05
CA LEU A 29 1.38 -14.42 -0.38
C LEU A 29 1.87 -15.50 0.58
N LYS A 30 3.08 -15.99 0.35
CA LYS A 30 3.71 -16.97 1.22
C LYS A 30 4.54 -16.25 2.26
N GLY A 31 4.11 -16.35 3.52
CA GLY A 31 4.78 -15.70 4.63
C GLY A 31 4.16 -16.08 5.96
N GLU A 32 4.76 -15.58 7.04
CA GLU A 32 4.20 -15.69 8.38
C GLU A 32 3.24 -14.52 8.62
N GLU A 33 2.06 -14.80 9.16
CA GLU A 33 1.15 -13.76 9.63
C GLU A 33 1.63 -13.27 11.00
N VAL A 34 2.02 -12.00 11.06
CA VAL A 34 2.65 -11.39 12.23
C VAL A 34 1.83 -10.19 12.68
N SER A 35 1.73 -9.98 13.99
CA SER A 35 1.22 -8.75 14.59
C SER A 35 2.15 -8.35 15.74
N GLU A 36 3.11 -7.48 15.43
CA GLU A 36 4.18 -7.04 16.33
C GLU A 36 4.26 -5.52 16.36
N ILE A 37 4.29 -4.96 17.58
CA ILE A 37 4.52 -3.54 17.82
C ILE A 37 5.69 -3.43 18.79
N GLN A 38 6.82 -2.88 18.35
CA GLN A 38 8.03 -2.74 19.15
C GLN A 38 8.08 -1.42 19.93
N LYS A 39 7.39 -0.38 19.45
CA LYS A 39 7.28 0.91 20.15
C LYS A 39 6.11 0.84 21.14
N SER A 40 6.28 1.43 22.32
CA SER A 40 5.18 1.57 23.28
C SER A 40 4.04 2.34 22.62
N ASP A 41 2.85 1.73 22.57
CA ASP A 41 1.63 2.29 21.99
C ASP A 41 0.52 2.34 23.05
N PRO A 42 0.59 3.28 24.02
CA PRO A 42 -0.38 3.34 25.13
C PRO A 42 -1.81 3.58 24.66
N ASP A 43 -1.96 4.32 23.55
CA ASP A 43 -3.27 4.70 22.99
C ASP A 43 -3.76 3.71 21.93
N GLY A 44 -2.98 2.68 21.60
CA GLY A 44 -3.30 1.70 20.57
C GLY A 44 -3.39 2.29 19.15
N LEU A 45 -2.82 3.47 18.92
CA LEU A 45 -2.96 4.21 17.66
C LEU A 45 -2.26 3.50 16.51
N LEU A 46 -1.06 2.95 16.75
CA LEU A 46 -0.29 2.25 15.73
C LEU A 46 -1.00 0.97 15.32
N GLY A 47 -1.41 0.17 16.30
CA GLY A 47 -2.17 -1.06 16.03
C GLY A 47 -3.54 -0.80 15.41
N TRP A 48 -4.22 0.29 15.79
CA TRP A 48 -5.46 0.70 15.13
C TRP A 48 -5.21 1.10 13.67
N ALA A 49 -4.17 1.89 13.40
CA ALA A 49 -3.88 2.40 12.06
C ALA A 49 -3.58 1.25 11.09
N SER A 50 -2.73 0.31 11.49
CA SER A 50 -2.36 -0.83 10.64
C SER A 50 -3.53 -1.77 10.37
N ARG A 51 -4.31 -2.15 11.40
CA ARG A 51 -5.54 -2.93 11.20
C ARG A 51 -6.56 -2.21 10.34
N SER A 52 -6.73 -0.91 10.54
CA SER A 52 -7.64 -0.12 9.74
C SER A 52 -7.24 -0.16 8.26
N ILE A 53 -5.94 -0.02 7.96
CA ILE A 53 -5.43 -0.08 6.58
C ILE A 53 -5.72 -1.44 5.94
N ILE A 54 -5.38 -2.53 6.63
CA ILE A 54 -5.64 -3.90 6.14
C ILE A 54 -7.14 -4.15 5.93
N ALA A 55 -7.99 -3.64 6.83
CA ALA A 55 -9.43 -3.83 6.75
C ALA A 55 -10.11 -2.96 5.67
N SER A 56 -9.56 -1.79 5.36
CA SER A 56 -10.22 -0.81 4.48
C SER A 56 -9.78 -0.91 3.03
N ILE A 57 -8.54 -1.35 2.77
CA ILE A 57 -7.99 -1.44 1.42
C ILE A 57 -7.91 -2.92 1.03
N PRO A 58 -8.76 -3.37 0.08
CA PRO A 58 -8.68 -4.74 -0.44
C PRO A 58 -7.26 -5.05 -0.91
N ASN A 59 -6.84 -6.31 -0.74
CA ASN A 59 -5.55 -6.82 -1.23
C ASN A 59 -4.30 -6.26 -0.57
N VAL A 60 -4.38 -5.28 0.34
CA VAL A 60 -3.27 -4.91 1.21
C VAL A 60 -3.18 -5.93 2.34
N ARG A 61 -2.06 -6.65 2.40
CA ARG A 61 -1.86 -7.77 3.34
C ARG A 61 -0.71 -7.56 4.30
N SER A 62 0.14 -6.56 4.05
CA SER A 62 1.33 -6.30 4.86
C SER A 62 1.42 -4.81 5.15
N VAL A 63 1.59 -4.46 6.42
CA VAL A 63 1.77 -3.08 6.89
C VAL A 63 2.98 -3.03 7.80
N LEU A 64 3.93 -2.15 7.48
CA LEU A 64 5.12 -1.95 8.28
C LEU A 64 5.34 -0.47 8.54
N ILE A 65 5.84 -0.14 9.73
CA ILE A 65 6.32 1.20 10.07
C ILE A 65 7.81 1.10 10.36
N TYR A 66 8.58 1.86 9.60
CA TYR A 66 10.01 2.03 9.78
C TYR A 66 10.30 3.37 10.47
N GLU A 67 11.23 3.39 11.43
CA GLU A 67 11.70 4.60 12.13
C GLU A 67 13.18 4.45 12.47
N GLY A 68 14.03 5.31 11.91
CA GLY A 68 15.43 5.48 12.35
C GLY A 68 16.28 4.21 12.40
N GLY A 69 16.11 3.29 11.44
CA GLY A 69 16.85 2.03 11.37
C GLY A 69 16.17 0.86 12.08
N LYS A 70 14.97 1.06 12.66
CA LYS A 70 14.21 0.04 13.38
C LYS A 70 12.83 -0.13 12.78
N THR A 71 12.30 -1.34 12.92
CA THR A 71 10.92 -1.66 12.54
C THR A 71 10.03 -1.51 13.76
N VAL A 72 9.20 -0.48 13.76
CA VAL A 72 8.33 -0.10 14.89
C VAL A 72 7.07 -0.96 14.94
N LEU A 73 6.49 -1.25 13.77
CA LEU A 73 5.27 -2.03 13.65
C LEU A 73 5.37 -2.95 12.44
N ARG A 74 4.86 -4.17 12.61
CA ARG A 74 4.68 -5.17 11.56
C ARG A 74 3.33 -5.81 11.77
N GLU A 75 2.43 -5.64 10.81
CA GLU A 75 1.14 -6.31 10.83
C GLU A 75 0.79 -6.93 9.48
N GLY A 76 0.30 -8.17 9.51
CA GLY A 76 -0.11 -8.94 8.35
C GLY A 76 0.95 -9.95 7.90
N ILE A 77 0.94 -10.31 6.61
CA ILE A 77 1.81 -11.35 6.05
C ILE A 77 3.20 -10.78 5.79
N MET A 78 4.23 -11.36 6.39
CA MET A 78 5.60 -10.85 6.33
C MET A 78 6.54 -11.75 5.52
N GLY A 79 7.63 -11.15 5.02
CA GLY A 79 8.72 -11.87 4.37
C GLY A 79 9.65 -12.58 5.36
N GLU A 80 10.71 -13.19 4.83
CA GLU A 80 11.69 -13.96 5.59
C GLU A 80 12.50 -13.10 6.57
N SER A 81 12.72 -11.82 6.26
CA SER A 81 13.49 -10.91 7.12
C SER A 81 12.57 -10.07 8.02
N PRO A 82 12.73 -10.10 9.35
CA PRO A 82 11.95 -9.26 10.25
C PRO A 82 12.42 -7.80 10.29
N VAL A 83 13.62 -7.51 9.78
CA VAL A 83 14.23 -6.19 9.84
C VAL A 83 14.08 -5.47 8.50
N VAL A 84 13.54 -4.25 8.55
CA VAL A 84 13.51 -3.35 7.40
C VAL A 84 14.90 -2.75 7.21
N VAL A 85 15.58 -3.17 6.14
CA VAL A 85 16.85 -2.59 5.70
C VAL A 85 16.55 -1.54 4.62
N PRO A 86 16.87 -0.26 4.83
CA PRO A 86 16.71 0.76 3.82
C PRO A 86 17.59 0.48 2.61
N GLY A 87 16.95 0.30 1.45
CA GLY A 87 17.62 0.35 0.16
C GLY A 87 17.44 1.72 -0.49
N PRO A 88 18.07 1.95 -1.66
CA PRO A 88 17.98 3.20 -2.43
C PRO A 88 16.55 3.71 -2.63
N ILE A 89 15.57 2.82 -2.77
CA ILE A 89 14.17 3.21 -2.99
C ILE A 89 13.57 3.83 -1.73
N LEU A 90 13.78 3.18 -0.58
CA LEU A 90 13.28 3.67 0.70
C LEU A 90 14.01 4.94 1.13
N GLU A 91 15.34 4.99 0.96
CA GLU A 91 16.13 6.19 1.25
C GLU A 91 15.70 7.38 0.40
N LYS A 92 15.45 7.16 -0.90
CA LYS A 92 14.94 8.22 -1.78
C LYS A 92 13.59 8.73 -1.31
N ALA A 93 12.65 7.85 -0.97
CA ALA A 93 11.32 8.23 -0.49
C ALA A 93 11.39 9.03 0.83
N LEU A 94 12.28 8.62 1.75
CA LEU A 94 12.54 9.33 2.99
C LEU A 94 13.15 10.72 2.74
N THR A 95 14.12 10.82 1.83
CA THR A 95 14.83 12.07 1.53
C THR A 95 13.95 13.06 0.76
N SER A 96 13.13 12.58 -0.18
CA SER A 96 12.21 13.44 -0.92
C SER A 96 10.96 13.80 -0.14
N GLU A 97 10.68 13.08 0.97
CA GLU A 97 9.42 13.17 1.73
C GLU A 97 8.17 12.99 0.84
N GLU A 98 8.35 12.30 -0.29
CA GLU A 98 7.30 12.07 -1.29
C GLU A 98 6.86 10.61 -1.29
N LYS A 99 5.55 10.42 -1.38
CA LYS A 99 4.93 9.10 -1.52
C LYS A 99 5.45 8.40 -2.77
N THR A 100 5.96 7.19 -2.61
CA THR A 100 6.43 6.34 -3.70
C THR A 100 5.52 5.13 -3.84
N TYR A 101 4.87 4.97 -4.99
CA TYR A 101 3.95 3.85 -5.26
C TYR A 101 4.39 3.03 -6.46
N PHE A 102 4.61 1.74 -6.22
CA PHE A 102 4.85 0.75 -7.26
C PHE A 102 3.62 -0.11 -7.45
N ALA A 103 2.87 0.20 -8.50
CA ALA A 103 1.69 -0.55 -8.91
C ALA A 103 1.96 -2.01 -9.29
N ARG A 104 3.19 -2.32 -9.74
CA ARG A 104 3.65 -3.65 -10.12
C ARG A 104 5.12 -3.82 -9.75
N LEU A 105 5.40 -4.69 -8.78
CA LEU A 105 6.73 -4.92 -8.24
C LEU A 105 7.58 -5.84 -9.13
N GLU A 106 6.94 -6.69 -9.94
CA GLU A 106 7.65 -7.63 -10.83
C GLU A 106 8.58 -6.93 -11.83
N ILE A 107 8.18 -5.77 -12.32
CA ILE A 107 8.93 -4.97 -13.30
C ILE A 107 9.95 -4.02 -12.65
N LEU A 108 10.00 -3.94 -11.32
CA LEU A 108 10.84 -2.99 -10.60
C LEU A 108 12.28 -3.51 -10.50
N PRO A 109 13.26 -2.84 -11.13
CA PRO A 109 14.67 -3.09 -10.81
C PRO A 109 14.91 -2.71 -9.34
N GLY A 110 15.46 -3.62 -8.54
CA GLY A 110 15.64 -3.37 -7.10
C GLY A 110 14.55 -3.96 -6.19
N ARG A 111 13.58 -4.73 -6.72
CA ARG A 111 12.55 -5.38 -5.87
C ARG A 111 13.11 -6.25 -4.73
N PHE A 112 14.36 -6.69 -4.85
CA PHE A 112 15.06 -7.47 -3.81
C PHE A 112 15.34 -6.66 -2.53
N GLU A 113 15.19 -5.33 -2.54
CA GLU A 113 15.29 -4.48 -1.35
C GLU A 113 14.16 -4.77 -0.33
N PHE A 114 13.01 -5.25 -0.80
CA PHE A 114 11.83 -5.54 0.02
C PHE A 114 11.87 -6.93 0.67
N THR A 115 13.01 -7.34 1.23
CA THR A 115 13.19 -8.67 1.87
C THR A 115 12.26 -8.92 3.06
N TYR A 116 11.72 -7.85 3.65
CA TYR A 116 10.77 -7.87 4.76
C TYR A 116 9.31 -8.05 4.32
N LEU A 117 9.03 -7.95 3.01
CA LEU A 117 7.74 -8.28 2.42
C LEU A 117 7.80 -9.69 1.80
N PRO A 118 6.65 -10.39 1.67
CA PRO A 118 6.59 -11.65 0.95
C PRO A 118 7.14 -11.50 -0.48
N LYS A 119 7.83 -12.53 -0.99
CA LYS A 119 8.46 -12.51 -2.32
C LYS A 119 7.43 -12.33 -3.44
N GLU A 120 6.21 -12.79 -3.21
CA GLU A 120 5.07 -12.74 -4.11
C GLU A 120 4.33 -11.39 -4.09
N THR A 121 4.81 -10.40 -3.33
CA THR A 121 4.20 -9.06 -3.25
C THR A 121 4.11 -8.44 -4.64
N GLN A 122 2.90 -8.01 -5.02
CA GLN A 122 2.58 -7.50 -6.35
C GLN A 122 2.67 -5.97 -6.43
N ALA A 123 2.33 -5.26 -5.35
CA ALA A 123 2.40 -3.81 -5.30
C ALA A 123 2.91 -3.34 -3.93
N VAL A 124 3.62 -2.21 -3.94
CA VAL A 124 4.18 -1.60 -2.73
C VAL A 124 3.89 -0.11 -2.70
N LEU A 125 3.47 0.38 -1.54
CA LEU A 125 3.35 1.80 -1.25
C LEU A 125 4.32 2.18 -0.13
N ILE A 126 5.12 3.21 -0.35
CA ILE A 126 5.94 3.85 0.68
C ILE A 126 5.38 5.25 0.89
N GLN A 127 4.87 5.51 2.08
CA GLN A 127 4.36 6.80 2.51
C GLN A 127 5.27 7.34 3.62
N PRO A 128 6.13 8.32 3.33
CA PRO A 128 6.94 8.98 4.35
C PRO A 128 6.06 9.59 5.45
N LEU A 129 6.48 9.43 6.69
CA LEU A 129 5.87 10.00 7.89
C LEU A 129 6.73 11.16 8.43
N SER A 130 8.05 11.00 8.35
CA SER A 130 9.07 12.00 8.67
C SER A 130 10.32 11.73 7.80
N PRO A 131 11.36 12.58 7.83
CA PRO A 131 12.62 12.33 7.13
C PRO A 131 13.33 11.02 7.54
N THR A 132 12.95 10.42 8.68
CA THR A 132 13.55 9.18 9.20
C THR A 132 12.56 8.04 9.37
N SER A 133 11.27 8.27 9.07
CA SER A 133 10.22 7.28 9.27
C SER A 133 9.28 7.18 8.06
N ALA A 134 8.85 5.96 7.74
CA ALA A 134 7.97 5.69 6.64
C ALA A 134 7.01 4.53 6.95
N LEU A 135 5.79 4.66 6.44
CA LEU A 135 4.82 3.57 6.36
C LEU A 135 5.04 2.83 5.04
N ILE A 136 5.12 1.50 5.11
CA ILE A 136 5.32 0.63 3.95
C ILE A 136 4.16 -0.36 3.90
N LEU A 137 3.45 -0.40 2.76
CA LEU A 137 2.36 -1.33 2.52
C LEU A 137 2.75 -2.31 1.42
N GLY A 138 2.47 -3.59 1.64
CA GLY A 138 2.59 -4.66 0.65
C GLY A 138 1.22 -5.23 0.31
N ALA A 139 1.01 -5.48 -0.98
CA ALA A 139 -0.25 -5.99 -1.49
C ALA A 139 -0.10 -7.19 -2.42
N ASP A 140 -1.13 -8.03 -2.42
CA ASP A 140 -1.18 -9.34 -3.10
C ASP A 140 -1.70 -9.29 -4.55
N LYS A 141 -2.06 -8.09 -5.03
CA LYS A 141 -2.58 -7.82 -6.37
C LYS A 141 -1.87 -6.63 -7.00
N VAL A 142 -1.81 -6.59 -8.33
CA VAL A 142 -1.29 -5.44 -9.09
C VAL A 142 -2.32 -4.31 -9.06
N ARG A 143 -1.84 -3.07 -8.86
CA ARG A 143 -2.68 -1.86 -8.73
C ARG A 143 -3.85 -1.99 -7.72
N PRO A 144 -3.62 -2.43 -6.47
CA PRO A 144 -4.71 -2.68 -5.53
C PRO A 144 -5.23 -1.39 -4.87
N ILE A 145 -4.43 -0.31 -4.86
CA ILE A 145 -4.75 0.94 -4.17
C ILE A 145 -5.37 1.93 -5.16
N ALA A 146 -6.61 2.34 -4.89
CA ALA A 146 -7.33 3.32 -5.69
C ALA A 146 -6.99 4.77 -5.30
N SER A 147 -7.42 5.72 -6.13
CA SER A 147 -7.15 7.15 -5.89
C SER A 147 -7.72 7.67 -4.57
N VAL A 148 -8.89 7.17 -4.16
CA VAL A 148 -9.54 7.52 -2.89
C VAL A 148 -8.76 6.99 -1.69
N ASP A 149 -8.17 5.80 -1.82
CA ASP A 149 -7.40 5.16 -0.76
C ASP A 149 -6.15 5.97 -0.43
N PHE A 150 -5.50 6.60 -1.42
CA PHE A 150 -4.33 7.44 -1.16
C PHE A 150 -4.64 8.61 -0.22
N GLY A 151 -5.77 9.29 -0.40
CA GLY A 151 -6.16 10.39 0.49
C GLY A 151 -6.46 9.90 1.90
N TRP A 152 -7.08 8.73 2.01
CA TRP A 152 -7.37 8.09 3.29
C TRP A 152 -6.10 7.60 4.01
N ILE A 153 -5.18 6.95 3.30
CA ILE A 153 -3.85 6.56 3.81
C ILE A 153 -3.11 7.80 4.28
N GLN A 154 -3.12 8.88 3.49
CA GLN A 154 -2.49 10.14 3.86
C GLN A 154 -3.03 10.68 5.19
N ALA A 155 -4.35 10.67 5.36
CA ALA A 155 -5.00 11.12 6.60
C ALA A 155 -4.60 10.27 7.82
N ILE A 156 -4.50 8.94 7.66
CA ILE A 156 -4.00 8.06 8.73
C ILE A 156 -2.54 8.36 9.02
N THR A 157 -1.70 8.47 7.99
CA THR A 157 -0.27 8.73 8.17
C THR A 157 0.00 10.06 8.84
N GLN A 158 -0.80 11.10 8.56
CA GLN A 158 -0.70 12.38 9.24
C GLN A 158 -1.04 12.28 10.74
N ARG A 159 -1.93 11.36 11.12
CA ARG A 159 -2.23 11.10 12.53
C ARG A 159 -1.12 10.29 13.20
N VAL A 160 -0.58 9.29 12.49
CA VAL A 160 0.50 8.43 12.99
C VAL A 160 1.83 9.18 13.10
N SER A 161 2.13 10.11 12.20
CA SER A 161 3.39 10.87 12.22
C SER A 161 3.52 11.75 13.49
N GLN A 162 2.41 12.13 14.13
CA GLN A 162 2.45 12.82 15.42
C GLN A 162 2.97 11.93 16.57
N TYR A 163 2.91 10.60 16.42
CA TYR A 163 3.44 9.61 17.37
C TYR A 163 4.80 9.02 16.91
N VAL A 164 5.10 9.12 15.63
CA VAL A 164 6.28 8.56 14.96
C VAL A 164 7.05 9.70 14.30
N GLY A 165 7.71 10.51 15.14
CA GLY A 165 8.50 11.68 14.76
C GLY A 165 9.52 12.02 15.84
#